data_AF-A0A968XJX3-F1
#
_entry.id   AF-A0A968XJX3-F1
#
_cell.length_a   1.000
_cell.length_b   1.000
_cell.length_c   1.000
_cell.angle_alpha   90.00
_cell.angle_beta   90.00
_cell.angle_gamma   90.00
#
_symmetry.space_group_name_H-M   'P 1'
#
loop_
_entity.id
_entity.type
_entity.pdbx_description
1 polymer ?
#
loop_
_entity_poly.entity_id
_entity_poly.type
_entity_poly.pdbx_seq_one_letter_code
_entity_poly.pdbx_strand_id
1 'polypeptide(L)'
;MKQTLSIILLLISPIFAQSEVLTNAEIVEMTKVGLSQKVILEKIKSSVCEFDASAKSLIELKKAGVDDEVISELLKNLKSSAKKLLKMKKSRKNLSTIPKVSLIKN
;
A
#
# COMPACT_ATOMS: atom_id res chain seq x y z
N MET A 1 -22.07 -51.90 -3.08
CA MET A 1 -20.78 -51.17 -3.10
C MET A 1 -20.63 -50.56 -4.48
N LYS A 2 -20.56 -49.22 -4.62
CA LYS A 2 -20.27 -48.39 -5.82
C LYS A 2 -21.10 -47.09 -5.79
N GLN A 3 -20.89 -46.20 -4.81
CA GLN A 3 -21.34 -44.78 -4.93
C GLN A 3 -20.53 -43.80 -4.06
N THR A 4 -19.30 -44.15 -3.66
CA THR A 4 -18.45 -43.27 -2.84
C THR A 4 -17.32 -42.59 -3.61
N LEU A 5 -17.35 -42.60 -4.94
CA LEU A 5 -16.28 -42.06 -5.79
C LEU A 5 -16.78 -40.97 -6.74
N SER A 6 -17.22 -39.84 -6.19
CA SER A 6 -17.24 -38.54 -6.88
C SER A 6 -17.64 -37.49 -5.86
N ILE A 7 -17.12 -36.27 -5.99
CA ILE A 7 -17.50 -35.06 -5.22
C ILE A 7 -16.69 -34.80 -3.93
N ILE A 8 -15.42 -35.21 -3.87
CA ILE A 8 -14.44 -34.49 -3.02
C ILE A 8 -13.24 -34.11 -3.89
N LEU A 9 -13.54 -33.30 -4.91
CA LEU A 9 -12.55 -32.64 -5.79
C LEU A 9 -12.76 -31.12 -5.82
N LEU A 10 -13.52 -30.54 -4.90
CA LEU A 10 -13.98 -29.15 -5.03
C LEU A 10 -13.62 -28.23 -3.86
N LEU A 11 -12.38 -28.25 -3.36
CA LEU A 11 -11.88 -27.18 -2.49
C LEU A 11 -10.38 -26.95 -2.72
N ILE A 12 -10.02 -26.53 -3.94
CA ILE A 12 -8.76 -25.83 -4.16
C ILE A 12 -9.13 -24.43 -4.62
N SER A 13 -9.61 -23.60 -3.69
CA SER A 13 -9.70 -22.18 -3.94
C SER A 13 -8.27 -21.68 -4.15
N PRO A 14 -7.95 -21.01 -5.27
CA PRO A 14 -6.71 -20.26 -5.34
C PRO A 14 -6.81 -19.18 -4.26
N ILE A 15 -5.96 -19.27 -3.24
CA ILE A 15 -5.69 -18.15 -2.34
C ILE A 15 -5.05 -17.09 -3.21
N PHE A 16 -5.88 -16.24 -3.80
CA PHE A 16 -5.44 -15.03 -4.45
C PHE A 16 -4.78 -14.18 -3.36
N ALA A 17 -3.45 -14.19 -3.33
CA ALA A 17 -2.66 -13.21 -2.61
C ALA A 17 -2.88 -11.83 -3.26
N GLN A 18 -4.06 -11.24 -3.04
CA GLN A 18 -4.31 -9.86 -3.37
C GLN A 18 -3.46 -9.04 -2.41
N SER A 19 -2.53 -8.26 -2.96
CA SER A 19 -1.89 -7.20 -2.21
C SER A 19 -2.97 -6.24 -1.78
N GLU A 20 -3.51 -6.41 -0.58
CA GLU A 20 -4.53 -5.54 -0.01
C GLU A 20 -4.02 -4.11 -0.01
N VAL A 21 -4.75 -3.25 -0.72
CA VAL A 21 -4.46 -1.82 -0.79
C VAL A 21 -5.31 -1.13 0.25
N LEU A 22 -4.66 -0.62 1.29
CA LEU A 22 -5.35 0.09 2.37
C LEU A 22 -5.98 1.38 1.88
N THR A 23 -7.31 1.45 1.97
CA THR A 23 -8.09 2.65 1.66
C THR A 23 -8.62 3.33 2.93
N ASN A 24 -9.12 4.57 2.81
CA ASN A 24 -9.78 5.27 3.92
C ASN A 24 -10.94 4.45 4.50
N ALA A 25 -11.69 3.73 3.66
CA ALA A 25 -12.84 2.93 4.07
C ALA A 25 -12.42 1.74 4.93
N GLU A 26 -11.35 1.03 4.55
CA GLU A 26 -10.83 -0.11 5.30
C GLU A 26 -10.31 0.31 6.67
N ILE A 27 -9.68 1.48 6.78
CA ILE A 27 -9.19 2.01 8.07
C ILE A 27 -10.36 2.35 8.99
N VAL A 28 -11.44 2.91 8.44
CA VAL A 28 -12.68 3.13 9.17
C VAL A 28 -13.30 1.82 9.62
N GLU A 29 -13.35 0.81 8.76
CA GLU A 29 -13.88 -0.52 9.10
C GLU A 29 -13.06 -1.15 10.22
N MET A 30 -11.72 -1.14 10.09
CA MET A 30 -10.81 -1.65 11.12
C MET A 30 -11.02 -0.97 12.47
N THR A 31 -11.27 0.33 12.46
CA THR A 31 -11.58 1.09 13.68
C THR A 31 -12.95 0.70 14.24
N LYS A 32 -13.96 0.55 13.39
CA LYS A 32 -15.33 0.19 13.79
C LYS A 32 -15.45 -1.22 14.36
N VAL A 33 -14.67 -2.18 13.84
CA VAL A 33 -14.59 -3.54 14.40
C VAL A 33 -13.80 -3.59 15.70
N GLY A 34 -13.21 -2.48 16.14
CA GLY A 34 -12.51 -2.35 17.41
C GLY A 34 -11.07 -2.86 17.39
N LEU A 35 -10.41 -2.89 16.22
CA LEU A 35 -8.98 -3.18 16.16
C LEU A 35 -8.22 -2.09 16.90
N SER A 36 -7.26 -2.52 17.72
CA SER A 36 -6.43 -1.57 18.46
C SER A 36 -5.63 -0.69 17.50
N GLN A 37 -5.44 0.56 17.90
CA GLN A 37 -4.65 1.55 17.19
C GLN A 37 -3.27 1.02 16.74
N LYS A 38 -2.59 0.25 17.60
CA LYS A 38 -1.27 -0.34 17.30
C LYS A 38 -1.32 -1.28 16.09
N VAL A 39 -2.35 -2.12 16.01
CA VAL A 39 -2.52 -3.08 14.90
C VAL A 39 -2.79 -2.34 13.60
N ILE A 40 -3.62 -1.28 13.64
CA ILE A 40 -3.89 -0.44 12.48
C ILE A 40 -2.60 0.22 11.97
N LEU A 41 -1.78 0.77 12.88
CA LEU A 41 -0.49 1.36 12.54
C LEU A 41 0.49 0.35 11.91
N GLU A 42 0.58 -0.87 12.44
CA GLU A 42 1.44 -1.92 11.87
C GLU A 42 0.98 -2.35 10.47
N LYS A 43 -0.33 -2.47 10.26
CA LYS A 43 -0.91 -2.78 8.95
C LYS A 43 -0.63 -1.68 7.93
N ILE A 44 -0.75 -0.41 8.32
CA ILE A 44 -0.38 0.75 7.47
C ILE A 44 1.10 0.72 7.08
N LYS A 45 2.00 0.36 8.01
CA LYS A 45 3.45 0.31 7.72
C LYS A 45 3.85 -0.84 6.79
N SER A 46 3.10 -1.94 6.82
CA SER A 46 3.41 -3.15 6.06
C SER A 46 2.68 -3.24 4.71
N SER A 47 1.66 -2.42 4.48
CA SER A 47 0.82 -2.49 3.28
C SER A 47 0.96 -1.27 2.38
N VAL A 48 0.60 -1.44 1.11
CA VAL A 48 0.42 -0.31 0.19
C VAL A 48 -0.87 0.40 0.57
N CYS A 49 -0.84 1.73 0.67
CA CYS A 49 -2.00 2.54 1.03
C CYS A 49 -2.38 3.46 -0.14
N GLU A 50 -3.64 3.40 -0.56
CA GLU A 50 -4.28 4.41 -1.43
C GLU A 50 -5.18 5.28 -0.57
N PHE A 51 -4.60 6.36 -0.06
CA PHE A 51 -5.25 7.26 0.89
C PHE A 51 -5.50 8.62 0.26
N ASP A 52 -6.74 9.12 0.42
CA ASP A 52 -7.09 10.50 0.07
C ASP A 52 -6.88 11.42 1.28
N ALA A 53 -5.92 12.33 1.14
CA ALA A 53 -5.53 13.31 2.16
C ALA A 53 -6.26 14.67 2.03
N SER A 54 -7.36 14.72 1.28
CA SER A 54 -8.22 15.91 1.22
C SER A 54 -8.82 16.25 2.58
N ALA A 55 -9.07 17.54 2.83
CA ALA A 55 -9.60 18.01 4.12
C ALA A 55 -10.91 17.29 4.51
N LYS A 56 -11.81 17.06 3.55
CA LYS A 56 -13.06 16.32 3.76
C LYS A 56 -12.81 14.89 4.25
N SER A 57 -11.87 14.19 3.61
CA SER A 57 -11.51 12.81 3.93
C SER A 57 -10.89 12.69 5.34
N LEU A 58 -10.08 13.66 5.75
CA LEU A 58 -9.55 13.74 7.11
C LEU A 58 -10.64 13.97 8.17
N ILE A 59 -11.62 14.83 7.87
CA ILE A 59 -12.78 15.08 8.76
C ILE A 59 -13.62 13.80 8.90
N GLU A 60 -13.86 13.07 7.82
CA GLU A 60 -14.63 11.83 7.83
C GLU A 60 -13.95 10.73 8.66
N LEU A 61 -12.62 10.59 8.55
CA LEU A 61 -11.85 9.66 9.37
C LEU A 61 -11.96 9.99 10.86
N LYS A 62 -11.81 11.28 11.21
CA LYS A 62 -11.96 11.71 12.60
C LYS A 62 -13.37 11.45 13.14
N LYS A 63 -14.40 11.74 12.34
CA LYS A 63 -15.79 11.47 12.69
C LYS A 63 -16.08 9.97 12.85
N ALA A 64 -15.37 9.13 12.11
CA ALA A 64 -15.48 7.68 12.21
C ALA A 64 -14.77 7.08 13.44
N GLY A 65 -14.11 7.90 14.26
CA GLY A 65 -13.42 7.46 15.47
C GLY A 65 -11.99 7.01 15.25
N VAL A 66 -11.40 7.27 14.07
CA VAL A 66 -10.00 6.96 13.81
C VAL A 66 -9.10 7.87 14.65
N ASP A 67 -8.13 7.29 15.36
CA ASP A 67 -7.19 8.03 16.20
C ASP A 67 -6.28 8.96 15.39
N ASP A 68 -5.95 10.12 15.98
CA ASP A 68 -5.12 11.13 15.32
C ASP A 68 -3.70 10.62 15.01
N GLU A 69 -3.19 9.71 15.82
CA GLU A 69 -1.91 9.04 15.59
C GLU A 69 -1.94 8.16 14.33
N VAL A 70 -3.05 7.47 14.07
CA VAL A 70 -3.26 6.66 12.85
C VAL A 70 -3.30 7.56 11.62
N ILE A 71 -4.05 8.67 11.70
CA ILE A 71 -4.14 9.68 10.64
C ILE A 71 -2.76 10.29 10.34
N SER A 72 -1.99 10.63 11.38
CA SER A 72 -0.64 11.15 11.24
C SER A 72 0.29 10.13 10.56
N GLU A 73 0.20 8.84 10.90
CA GLU A 73 1.02 7.80 10.28
C GLU A 73 0.67 7.58 8.80
N LEU A 74 -0.62 7.63 8.43
CA LEU A 74 -1.06 7.60 7.03
C LEU A 74 -0.43 8.73 6.20
N LEU A 75 -0.48 9.96 6.73
CA LEU A 75 0.10 11.12 6.06
C LEU A 75 1.63 11.01 5.91
N LYS A 76 2.31 10.39 6.87
CA LYS A 76 3.75 10.09 6.76
C LYS A 76 4.03 9.05 5.69
N ASN A 77 3.23 7.98 5.62
CA ASN A 77 3.41 6.90 4.64
C ASN A 77 3.27 7.43 3.19
N LEU A 78 2.25 8.27 2.94
CA LEU A 78 2.08 9.00 1.67
C LEU A 78 3.31 9.81 1.26
N LYS A 79 3.85 10.61 2.19
CA LYS A 79 5.06 11.43 1.94
C LYS A 79 6.29 10.55 1.68
N SER A 80 6.40 9.39 2.34
CA SER A 80 7.48 8.43 2.13
C SER A 80 7.45 7.84 0.72
N SER A 81 6.28 7.43 0.24
CA SER A 81 6.07 6.94 -1.12
C SER A 81 6.47 7.99 -2.17
N ALA A 82 6.01 9.24 -2.01
CA ALA A 82 6.39 10.35 -2.88
C ALA A 82 7.89 10.67 -2.84
N LYS A 83 8.53 10.63 -1.65
CA LYS A 83 9.96 10.89 -1.49
C LYS A 83 10.84 9.82 -2.14
N LYS A 84 10.40 8.56 -2.14
CA LYS A 84 11.05 7.45 -2.86
C LYS A 84 11.06 7.71 -4.38
N LEU A 85 9.95 8.20 -4.92
CA LEU A 85 9.81 8.58 -6.34
C LEU A 85 10.66 9.81 -6.71
N LEU A 86 10.77 10.80 -5.82
CA LEU A 86 11.58 12.00 -6.06
C LEU A 86 13.09 11.73 -6.00
N LYS A 87 13.54 10.83 -5.11
CA LYS A 87 14.95 10.38 -5.07
C LYS A 87 15.36 9.65 -6.37
N MET A 88 14.46 8.87 -6.97
CA MET A 88 14.72 8.21 -8.26
C MET A 88 14.78 9.19 -9.45
N LYS A 89 13.95 10.25 -9.48
CA LYS A 89 14.02 11.27 -10.55
C LYS A 89 15.29 12.12 -10.52
N LYS A 90 15.89 12.36 -9.34
CA LYS A 90 17.15 13.12 -9.23
C LYS A 90 18.35 12.38 -9.86
N SER A 91 18.32 11.05 -9.91
CA SER A 91 19.35 10.23 -10.57
C SER A 91 19.29 10.31 -12.11
N ARG A 92 18.12 10.56 -12.72
CA ARG A 92 18.01 10.71 -14.19
C ARG A 92 18.55 12.05 -14.75
N LYS A 93 18.74 13.07 -13.90
CA LYS A 93 19.29 14.37 -14.36
C LYS A 93 20.83 14.38 -14.48
N ASN A 94 21.51 13.30 -14.10
CA ASN A 94 22.96 13.14 -14.26
C ASN A 94 23.32 12.13 -15.39
N LEU A 95 22.47 12.02 -16.42
CA LEU A 95 22.72 11.17 -17.60
C LEU A 95 23.09 12.00 -18.85
N SER A 96 23.42 13.28 -18.71
CA SER A 96 23.87 14.13 -19.84
C SER A 96 25.37 14.15 -20.08
N THR A 97 26.16 13.30 -19.42
CA THR A 97 27.56 13.05 -19.78
C THR A 97 27.73 11.59 -20.08
N ILE A 98 27.21 11.16 -21.23
CA ILE A 98 27.78 10.00 -21.91
C ILE A 98 29.17 10.48 -22.39
N PRO A 99 30.30 9.97 -21.89
CA PRO A 99 31.56 10.25 -22.53
C PRO A 99 31.43 9.77 -23.98
N LYS A 100 31.66 10.68 -24.94
CA LYS A 100 31.81 10.34 -26.36
C LYS A 100 32.73 9.11 -26.41
N VAL A 101 32.18 7.96 -26.77
CA VAL A 101 32.94 6.74 -27.01
C VAL A 101 34.06 7.14 -27.95
N SER A 102 35.30 7.01 -27.46
CA SER A 102 36.49 7.24 -28.25
C SER A 102 36.36 6.40 -29.52
N LEU A 103 36.23 7.07 -30.67
CA LEU A 103 36.38 6.44 -31.96
C LEU A 103 37.80 5.89 -32.01
N ILE A 104 37.92 4.60 -31.77
CA ILE A 104 39.08 3.79 -32.07
C ILE A 104 39.24 3.86 -33.59
N LYS A 105 40.10 4.77 -34.06
CA LYS A 105 40.62 4.71 -35.42
C LYS A 105 41.80 3.75 -35.39
N ASN A 106 41.54 2.52 -35.81
CA ASN A 106 42.56 1.73 -36.50
C ASN A 106 42.79 2.31 -37.89
#